data_AF-A0A9Q8LGN8-F1
#
_entry.id   AF-A0A9Q8LGN8-F1
#
_cell.length_a   1.000
_cell.length_b   1.000
_cell.length_c   1.000
_cell.angle_alpha   90.00
_cell.angle_beta   90.00
_cell.angle_gamma   90.00
#
_symmetry.space_group_name_H-M   'P 1'
#
loop_
_entity.id
_entity.type
_entity.pdbx_description
1 polymer ?
#
loop_
_entity_poly.entity_id
_entity_poly.type
_entity_poly.pdbx_seq_one_letter_code
_entity_poly.pdbx_strand_id
1 'polypeptide(L)'
;MDDEYHIDLVKRLQQLVNAELAKICVASRELQVFRRAFDRDAHHMTLDNITLDDIDKYVQSRLESFQCSLSKDEKEELGREIRIRAEGVFQWVKLVVNLLRKGLTHSDNLKTLRDRLNSCPKDIMALYRRIFADIETLYRPHTAMVLLSLRLSGDQAIPLLWLAFLEDYIDDNDFAIKMPLRPFNENDMAACYDLARQRAKIWCGDLVSADSANNEDLPLFCMTWRDGLATTALSLAHRTCHDFLDTVYDQLRDWAGLEFDEGLLDLFIMLRFLKGAVDKRTWMNTMIQML
;
A
#
# COMPACT_ATOMS: atom_id res chain seq x y z
N MET A 1 -22.13 -14.84 -4.19
CA MET A 1 -21.43 -16.12 -4.39
C MET A 1 -22.18 -17.13 -3.55
N ASP A 2 -22.85 -18.09 -4.20
CA ASP A 2 -23.81 -19.00 -3.54
C ASP A 2 -23.14 -20.01 -2.61
N ASP A 3 -23.84 -20.35 -1.52
CA ASP A 3 -23.42 -21.35 -0.52
C ASP A 3 -23.09 -22.71 -1.15
N GLU A 4 -23.70 -23.04 -2.28
CA GLU A 4 -23.48 -24.29 -3.02
C GLU A 4 -22.04 -24.42 -3.53
N TYR A 5 -21.42 -23.32 -3.97
CA TYR A 5 -20.02 -23.31 -4.39
C TYR A 5 -19.07 -23.61 -3.24
N HIS A 6 -19.30 -23.00 -2.07
CA HIS A 6 -18.47 -23.25 -0.89
C HIS A 6 -18.58 -24.69 -0.41
N ILE A 7 -19.78 -25.29 -0.47
CA ILE A 7 -20.00 -26.70 -0.12
C ILE A 7 -19.23 -27.63 -1.07
N ASP A 8 -19.26 -27.37 -2.39
CA ASP A 8 -18.49 -28.19 -3.34
C ASP A 8 -16.98 -28.07 -3.10
N LEU A 9 -16.49 -26.86 -2.82
CA LEU A 9 -15.08 -26.63 -2.47
C LEU A 9 -14.67 -27.41 -1.22
N VAL A 10 -15.47 -27.38 -0.16
CA VAL A 10 -15.23 -28.17 1.06
C VAL A 10 -15.08 -29.65 0.74
N LYS A 11 -15.97 -30.22 -0.08
CA LYS A 11 -15.90 -31.65 -0.45
C LYS A 11 -14.61 -31.98 -1.19
N ARG A 12 -14.18 -31.13 -2.12
CA ARG A 12 -12.93 -31.30 -2.87
C ARG A 12 -11.71 -31.23 -1.96
N LEU A 13 -11.69 -30.27 -1.03
CA LEU A 13 -10.60 -30.15 -0.06
C LEU A 13 -10.49 -31.41 0.82
N GLN A 14 -11.62 -31.94 1.30
CA GLN A 14 -11.64 -33.19 2.07
C GLN A 14 -11.13 -34.40 1.28
N GLN A 15 -11.47 -34.50 0.00
CA GLN A 15 -10.95 -35.55 -0.88
C GLN A 15 -9.43 -35.47 -1.05
N LEU A 16 -8.88 -34.25 -1.15
CA LEU A 16 -7.44 -34.04 -1.30
C LEU A 16 -6.67 -34.36 -0.01
N VAL A 17 -7.23 -34.02 1.16
CA VAL A 17 -6.61 -34.37 2.46
C VAL A 17 -6.49 -35.89 2.61
N ASN A 18 -7.51 -36.65 2.19
CA ASN A 18 -7.52 -38.11 2.29
C ASN A 18 -6.55 -38.81 1.31
N ALA A 19 -6.04 -38.11 0.31
CA ALA A 19 -5.16 -38.69 -0.69
C ALA A 19 -3.70 -38.85 -0.19
N GLU A 20 -3.32 -38.28 0.96
CA GLU A 20 -1.96 -38.31 1.56
C GLU A 20 -0.80 -37.82 0.65
N LEU A 21 -1.09 -37.29 -0.53
CA LEU A 21 -0.09 -36.89 -1.52
C LEU A 21 0.47 -35.47 -1.29
N ALA A 22 -0.20 -34.65 -0.48
CA ALA A 22 0.20 -33.26 -0.24
C ALA A 22 -0.26 -32.76 1.15
N LYS A 23 0.50 -31.80 1.70
CA LYS A 23 0.06 -30.98 2.83
C LYS A 23 -0.67 -29.76 2.29
N ILE A 24 -1.86 -29.46 2.82
CA ILE A 24 -2.71 -28.37 2.33
C ILE A 24 -2.93 -27.38 3.45
N CYS A 25 -2.65 -26.10 3.17
CA CYS A 25 -3.00 -24.98 4.04
C CYS A 25 -4.14 -24.20 3.38
N VAL A 26 -5.27 -24.08 4.06
CA VAL A 26 -6.45 -23.37 3.56
C VAL A 26 -6.73 -22.19 4.47
N ALA A 27 -6.81 -21.00 3.89
CA ALA A 27 -7.28 -19.80 4.57
C ALA A 27 -8.66 -19.43 4.02
N SER A 28 -9.58 -19.07 4.92
CA SER A 28 -10.92 -18.60 4.56
C SER A 28 -11.40 -17.54 5.54
N ARG A 29 -12.38 -16.74 5.13
CA ARG A 29 -13.18 -15.95 6.09
C ARG A 29 -13.99 -16.90 6.96
N GLU A 30 -14.42 -16.43 8.14
CA GLU A 30 -15.19 -17.22 9.12
C GLU A 30 -16.63 -17.54 8.67
N LEU A 31 -16.79 -18.23 7.55
CA LEU A 31 -18.08 -18.67 7.04
C LEU A 31 -18.48 -19.97 7.73
N GLN A 32 -19.77 -20.08 8.07
CA GLN A 32 -20.29 -21.24 8.80
C GLN A 32 -20.02 -22.58 8.08
N VAL A 33 -20.01 -22.58 6.75
CA VAL A 33 -19.75 -23.77 5.93
C VAL A 33 -18.34 -24.34 6.18
N PHE A 34 -17.32 -23.49 6.26
CA PHE A 34 -15.95 -23.91 6.53
C PHE A 34 -15.75 -24.27 8.00
N ARG A 35 -16.34 -23.50 8.92
CA ARG A 35 -16.35 -23.82 10.35
C ARG A 35 -16.92 -25.21 10.63
N ARG A 36 -18.11 -25.50 10.11
CA ARG A 36 -18.75 -26.81 10.27
C ARG A 36 -17.91 -27.96 9.71
N ALA A 37 -17.16 -27.71 8.64
CA ALA A 37 -16.36 -28.73 7.98
C ALA A 37 -15.02 -29.01 8.66
N PHE A 38 -14.40 -27.99 9.26
CA PHE A 38 -12.99 -28.04 9.70
C PHE A 38 -12.74 -27.65 11.17
N ASP A 39 -13.73 -27.14 11.93
CA ASP A 39 -13.53 -26.75 13.35
C ASP A 39 -13.17 -27.94 14.26
N ARG A 40 -13.47 -29.17 13.82
CA ARG A 40 -13.15 -30.40 14.57
C ARG A 40 -11.74 -30.92 14.30
N ASP A 41 -11.03 -30.35 13.33
CA ASP A 41 -9.63 -30.70 13.08
C ASP A 41 -8.72 -30.05 14.13
N ALA A 42 -7.77 -30.83 14.64
CA ALA A 42 -6.79 -30.38 15.63
C ALA A 42 -5.80 -29.33 15.08
N HIS A 43 -5.86 -29.04 13.78
CA HIS A 43 -4.97 -28.13 13.06
C HIS A 43 -5.69 -26.87 12.55
N HIS A 44 -6.79 -26.49 13.18
CA HIS A 44 -7.49 -25.23 12.92
C HIS A 44 -6.86 -24.06 13.71
N MET A 45 -6.70 -22.91 13.06
CA MET A 45 -6.16 -21.70 13.66
C MET A 45 -7.01 -20.48 13.29
N THR A 46 -7.50 -19.76 14.29
CA THR A 46 -8.21 -18.49 14.11
C THR A 46 -7.22 -17.33 14.21
N LEU A 47 -7.00 -16.62 13.10
CA LEU A 47 -6.02 -15.53 13.00
C LEU A 47 -6.27 -14.40 14.00
N ASP A 48 -7.54 -14.07 14.29
CA ASP A 48 -7.89 -12.99 15.22
C ASP A 48 -7.32 -13.22 16.62
N ASN A 49 -7.29 -14.47 17.10
CA ASN A 49 -6.74 -14.80 18.41
C ASN A 49 -5.21 -14.79 18.42
N ILE A 50 -4.56 -15.05 17.28
CA ILE A 50 -3.11 -15.18 17.17
C ILE A 50 -2.44 -13.83 16.99
N THR A 51 -3.13 -12.88 16.34
CA THR A 51 -2.58 -11.55 16.06
C THR A 51 -2.60 -10.60 17.26
N LEU A 52 -3.32 -10.93 18.34
CA LEU A 52 -3.49 -10.04 19.50
C LEU A 52 -2.15 -9.64 20.13
N ASP A 53 -1.26 -10.60 20.36
CA ASP A 53 0.05 -10.35 20.99
C ASP A 53 0.94 -9.50 20.08
N ASP A 54 0.88 -9.72 18.77
CA ASP A 54 1.66 -8.96 17.79
C ASP A 54 1.11 -7.54 17.63
N ILE A 55 -0.21 -7.38 17.66
CA ILE A 55 -0.87 -6.06 17.69
C ILE A 55 -0.43 -5.31 18.94
N ASP A 56 -0.45 -5.94 20.11
CA ASP A 56 -0.04 -5.30 21.36
C ASP A 56 1.42 -4.85 21.32
N LYS A 57 2.33 -5.73 20.91
CA LYS A 57 3.75 -5.39 20.75
C LYS A 57 3.94 -4.24 19.76
N TYR A 58 3.23 -4.27 18.63
CA TYR A 58 3.31 -3.22 17.62
C TYR A 58 2.83 -1.88 18.18
N VAL A 59 1.63 -1.84 18.77
CA VAL A 59 1.04 -0.61 19.30
C VAL A 59 1.92 -0.03 20.40
N GLN A 60 2.37 -0.85 21.35
CA GLN A 60 3.22 -0.40 22.44
C GLN A 60 4.54 0.16 21.92
N SER A 61 5.23 -0.56 21.02
CA SER A 61 6.48 -0.10 20.40
C SER A 61 6.29 1.24 19.68
N ARG A 62 5.16 1.43 18.98
CA ARG A 62 4.86 2.70 18.31
C ARG A 62 4.57 3.82 19.31
N LEU A 63 3.73 3.60 20.32
CA LEU A 63 3.43 4.59 21.35
C LEU A 63 4.67 5.00 22.16
N GLU A 64 5.61 4.08 22.38
CA GLU A 64 6.90 4.36 23.01
C GLU A 64 7.82 5.20 22.11
N SER A 65 7.79 4.97 20.80
CA SER A 65 8.60 5.73 19.83
C SER A 65 8.18 7.20 19.70
N PHE A 66 6.94 7.54 20.06
CA PHE A 66 6.47 8.91 20.02
C PHE A 66 6.87 9.68 21.29
N GLN A 67 7.57 10.79 21.08
CA GLN A 67 7.75 11.82 22.11
C GLN A 67 6.41 12.53 22.32
N CYS A 68 5.70 12.18 23.39
CA CYS A 68 4.40 12.75 23.76
C CYS A 68 4.29 12.91 25.28
N SER A 69 3.31 13.69 25.73
CA SER A 69 3.07 13.99 27.15
C SER A 69 2.43 12.85 27.95
N LEU A 70 1.95 11.78 27.29
CA LEU A 70 1.30 10.66 27.98
C LEU A 70 2.27 9.93 28.92
N SER A 71 1.78 9.65 30.13
CA SER A 71 2.42 8.73 31.07
C SER A 71 2.42 7.30 30.54
N LYS A 72 3.23 6.42 31.16
CA LYS A 72 3.28 5.00 30.79
C LYS A 72 1.91 4.32 30.88
N ASP A 73 1.18 4.58 31.96
CA ASP A 73 -0.14 4.00 32.20
C ASP A 73 -1.17 4.47 31.16
N GLU A 74 -1.13 5.75 30.77
CA GLU A 74 -2.01 6.28 29.71
C GLU A 74 -1.68 5.69 28.32
N LYS A 75 -0.40 5.43 28.03
CA LYS A 75 -0.01 4.73 26.80
C LYS A 75 -0.52 3.29 26.78
N GLU A 76 -0.39 2.58 27.90
CA GLU A 76 -0.91 1.22 28.04
C GLU A 76 -2.44 1.18 27.92
N GLU A 77 -3.14 2.17 28.48
CA GLU A 77 -4.59 2.30 28.37
C GLU A 77 -5.04 2.57 26.92
N LEU A 78 -4.42 3.53 26.24
CA LEU A 78 -4.68 3.81 24.83
C LEU A 78 -4.37 2.60 23.95
N GLY A 79 -3.25 1.91 24.22
CA GLY A 79 -2.84 0.71 23.48
C GLY A 79 -3.88 -0.42 23.59
N ARG A 80 -4.39 -0.64 24.81
CA ARG A 80 -5.46 -1.61 25.07
C ARG A 80 -6.74 -1.29 24.28
N GLU A 81 -7.13 -0.01 24.22
CA GLU A 81 -8.29 0.42 23.46
C GLU A 81 -8.14 0.22 21.95
N ILE A 82 -6.95 0.51 21.41
CA ILE A 82 -6.63 0.27 20.00
C ILE A 82 -6.71 -1.23 19.70
N ARG A 83 -6.09 -2.08 20.54
CA ARG A 83 -6.14 -3.54 20.36
C ARG A 83 -7.58 -4.06 20.32
N ILE A 84 -8.41 -3.69 21.31
CA ILE A 84 -9.78 -4.18 21.39
C ILE A 84 -10.60 -3.76 20.16
N ARG A 85 -10.39 -2.54 19.66
CA ARG A 85 -11.09 -2.05 18.47
C ARG A 85 -10.61 -2.66 17.16
N ALA A 86 -9.38 -3.16 17.12
CA ALA A 86 -8.80 -3.72 15.90
C ALA A 86 -9.52 -4.98 15.40
N GLU A 87 -10.16 -5.73 16.31
CA GLU A 87 -10.87 -6.98 15.97
C GLU A 87 -9.99 -7.91 15.09
N GLY A 88 -8.70 -8.03 15.40
CA GLY A 88 -7.72 -8.84 14.66
C GLY A 88 -7.13 -8.21 13.39
N VAL A 89 -7.63 -7.05 12.93
CA VAL A 89 -7.21 -6.44 11.66
C VAL A 89 -5.94 -5.60 11.85
N PHE A 90 -4.77 -6.22 11.66
CA PHE A 90 -3.47 -5.55 11.83
C PHE A 90 -3.30 -4.29 10.95
N GLN A 91 -3.83 -4.30 9.72
CA GLN A 91 -3.75 -3.13 8.84
C GLN A 91 -4.53 -1.94 9.41
N TRP A 92 -5.68 -2.19 10.06
CA TRP A 92 -6.46 -1.16 10.74
C TRP A 92 -5.64 -0.50 11.84
N VAL A 93 -4.92 -1.31 12.63
CA VAL A 93 -4.04 -0.82 13.71
C VAL A 93 -2.98 0.12 13.16
N LYS A 94 -2.28 -0.28 12.07
CA LYS A 94 -1.26 0.57 11.44
C LYS A 94 -1.82 1.94 11.04
N LEU A 95 -2.98 1.96 10.38
CA LEU A 95 -3.63 3.19 9.92
C LEU A 95 -4.06 4.07 11.10
N VAL A 96 -4.68 3.49 12.13
CA VAL A 96 -5.15 4.23 13.30
C VAL A 96 -3.99 4.81 14.10
N VAL A 97 -2.91 4.05 14.33
CA VAL A 97 -1.70 4.57 14.98
C VAL A 97 -1.13 5.75 14.18
N ASN A 98 -1.12 5.66 12.84
CA ASN A 98 -0.67 6.75 11.97
C ASN A 98 -1.59 7.99 12.01
N LEU A 99 -2.91 7.81 12.11
CA LEU A 99 -3.86 8.91 12.28
C LEU A 99 -3.71 9.59 13.65
N LEU A 100 -3.43 8.81 14.69
CA LEU A 100 -3.17 9.33 16.04
C LEU A 100 -1.80 10.01 16.16
N ARG A 101 -0.84 9.67 15.29
CA ARG A 101 0.52 10.24 15.28
C ARG A 101 0.53 11.76 15.39
N LYS A 102 -0.30 12.45 14.60
CA LYS A 102 -0.39 13.92 14.66
C LYS A 102 -0.75 14.38 16.09
N GLY A 103 -1.77 13.79 16.72
CA GLY A 103 -2.14 14.17 18.08
C GLY A 103 -1.05 13.84 19.11
N LEU A 104 -0.42 12.68 18.96
CA LEU A 104 0.69 12.26 19.83
C LEU A 104 1.87 13.23 19.75
N THR A 105 2.26 13.66 18.55
CA THR A 105 3.35 14.63 18.35
C THR A 105 3.01 16.04 18.84
N HIS A 106 1.74 16.45 18.77
CA HIS A 106 1.30 17.76 19.30
C HIS A 106 1.04 17.74 20.82
N SER A 107 1.37 16.64 21.52
CA SER A 107 1.14 16.45 22.95
C SER A 107 -0.34 16.60 23.37
N ASP A 108 -1.25 16.16 22.51
CA ASP A 108 -2.67 15.99 22.87
C ASP A 108 -2.77 15.12 24.13
N ASN A 109 -3.66 15.49 25.05
CA ASN A 109 -3.93 14.67 26.23
C ASN A 109 -4.68 13.37 25.84
N LEU A 110 -4.73 12.41 26.77
CA LEU A 110 -5.38 11.11 26.54
C LEU A 110 -6.84 11.24 26.07
N LYS A 111 -7.59 12.20 26.60
CA LYS A 111 -9.00 12.41 26.22
C LYS A 111 -9.12 12.78 24.74
N THR A 112 -8.33 13.74 24.27
CA THR A 112 -8.33 14.14 22.86
C THR A 112 -7.91 12.99 21.94
N LEU A 113 -6.93 12.17 22.35
CA LEU A 113 -6.50 11.00 21.59
C LEU A 113 -7.60 9.92 21.53
N ARG A 114 -8.35 9.72 22.62
CA ARG A 114 -9.53 8.86 22.65
C ARG A 114 -10.62 9.37 21.73
N ASP A 115 -10.89 10.67 21.70
CA ASP A 115 -11.89 11.25 20.80
C ASP A 115 -11.49 11.01 19.34
N ARG A 116 -10.20 11.16 19.00
CA ARG A 116 -9.67 10.80 17.68
C ARG A 116 -9.83 9.31 17.38
N LEU A 117 -9.49 8.43 18.32
CA LEU A 117 -9.66 6.98 18.17
C LEU A 117 -11.13 6.62 17.96
N ASN A 118 -12.04 7.22 18.73
CA ASN A 118 -13.49 7.01 18.64
C ASN A 118 -14.06 7.48 17.29
N SER A 119 -13.45 8.49 16.67
CA SER A 119 -13.82 8.95 15.32
C SER A 119 -13.37 7.99 14.21
N CYS A 120 -12.45 7.06 14.47
CA CYS A 120 -11.95 6.13 13.47
C CYS A 120 -13.01 5.05 13.19
N PRO A 121 -13.45 4.86 11.93
CA PRO A 121 -14.32 3.76 11.58
C PRO A 121 -13.68 2.42 11.95
N LYS A 122 -14.46 1.45 12.45
CA LYS A 122 -13.97 0.10 12.74
C LYS A 122 -13.69 -0.71 11.47
N ASP A 123 -14.51 -0.52 10.45
CA ASP A 123 -14.34 -1.19 9.16
C ASP A 123 -13.15 -0.60 8.39
N ILE A 124 -12.32 -1.48 7.83
CA ILE A 124 -11.09 -1.08 7.12
C ILE A 124 -11.41 -0.30 5.84
N MET A 125 -12.49 -0.64 5.12
CA MET A 125 -12.89 0.06 3.89
C MET A 125 -13.40 1.48 4.21
N ALA A 126 -14.16 1.62 5.28
CA ALA A 126 -14.58 2.92 5.80
C ALA A 126 -13.39 3.76 6.28
N LEU A 127 -12.36 3.14 6.87
CA LEU A 127 -11.14 3.84 7.26
C LEU A 127 -10.33 4.32 6.04
N TYR A 128 -10.20 3.50 4.99
CA TYR A 128 -9.62 3.95 3.72
C TYR A 128 -10.41 5.10 3.11
N ARG A 129 -11.74 5.02 3.11
CA ARG A 129 -12.61 6.09 2.61
C ARG A 129 -12.42 7.39 3.38
N ARG A 130 -12.20 7.34 4.69
CA ARG A 130 -11.84 8.51 5.49
C ARG A 130 -10.50 9.10 5.04
N ILE A 131 -9.45 8.27 4.95
CA ILE A 131 -8.11 8.73 4.49
C ILE A 131 -8.21 9.37 3.11
N PHE A 132 -8.97 8.74 2.20
CA PHE A 132 -9.20 9.22 0.86
C PHE A 132 -9.97 10.55 0.81
N ALA A 133 -10.98 10.72 1.68
CA ALA A 133 -11.74 11.96 1.79
C ALA A 133 -10.92 13.11 2.39
N ASP A 134 -9.96 12.79 3.26
CA ASP A 134 -9.06 13.75 3.90
C ASP A 134 -7.95 14.27 2.95
N ILE A 135 -7.86 13.74 1.72
CA ILE A 135 -6.93 14.23 0.70
C ILE A 135 -7.32 15.64 0.27
N GLU A 136 -6.37 16.57 0.40
CA GLU A 136 -6.54 17.97 0.04
C GLU A 136 -6.89 18.12 -1.45
N THR A 137 -7.87 18.99 -1.76
CA THR A 137 -8.38 19.17 -3.12
C THR A 137 -7.28 19.46 -4.15
N LEU A 138 -6.23 20.19 -3.74
CA LEU A 138 -5.07 20.51 -4.58
C LEU A 138 -4.32 19.25 -5.08
N TYR A 139 -4.26 18.20 -4.27
CA TYR A 139 -3.51 16.98 -4.58
C TYR A 139 -4.38 15.88 -5.19
N ARG A 140 -5.68 16.10 -5.37
CA ARG A 140 -6.60 15.09 -5.94
C ARG A 140 -6.19 14.61 -7.33
N PRO A 141 -5.78 15.49 -8.29
CA PRO A 141 -5.30 15.02 -9.58
C PRO A 141 -4.06 14.13 -9.47
N HIS A 142 -3.07 14.56 -8.67
CA HIS A 142 -1.85 13.78 -8.41
C HIS A 142 -2.17 12.41 -7.80
N THR A 143 -3.04 12.39 -6.79
CA THR A 143 -3.47 11.17 -6.11
C THR A 143 -4.16 10.23 -7.09
N ALA A 144 -5.04 10.78 -7.93
CA ALA A 144 -5.77 9.99 -8.91
C ALA A 144 -4.83 9.31 -9.91
N MET A 145 -3.89 10.06 -10.48
CA MET A 145 -2.91 9.51 -11.43
C MET A 145 -2.06 8.40 -10.79
N VAL A 146 -1.60 8.59 -9.55
CA VAL A 146 -0.81 7.58 -8.83
C VAL A 146 -1.63 6.33 -8.52
N LEU A 147 -2.83 6.48 -7.94
CA LEU A 147 -3.65 5.34 -7.53
C LEU A 147 -4.21 4.56 -8.73
N LEU A 148 -4.56 5.24 -9.82
CA LEU A 148 -4.99 4.59 -11.06
C LEU A 148 -3.85 3.76 -11.69
N SER A 149 -2.62 4.27 -11.66
CA SER A 149 -1.46 3.57 -12.24
C SER A 149 -1.03 2.37 -11.38
N LEU A 150 -1.10 2.50 -10.05
CA LEU A 150 -0.94 1.36 -9.14
C LEU A 150 -2.03 0.31 -9.35
N ARG A 151 -3.28 0.74 -9.58
CA ARG A 151 -4.39 -0.17 -9.90
C ARG A 151 -4.15 -0.92 -11.21
N LEU A 152 -3.65 -0.23 -12.25
CA LEU A 152 -3.32 -0.85 -13.53
C LEU A 152 -2.19 -1.88 -13.39
N SER A 153 -1.22 -1.59 -12.54
CA SER A 153 -0.08 -2.47 -12.23
C SER A 153 -0.45 -3.68 -11.37
N GLY A 154 -1.63 -3.69 -10.76
CA GLY A 154 -2.12 -4.78 -9.92
C GLY A 154 -1.27 -4.98 -8.67
N ASP A 155 -0.73 -6.19 -8.49
CA ASP A 155 0.18 -6.52 -7.39
C ASP A 155 1.64 -6.08 -7.66
N GLN A 156 1.94 -5.59 -8.87
CA GLN A 156 3.28 -5.09 -9.19
C GLN A 156 3.50 -3.68 -8.66
N ALA A 157 4.66 -3.45 -8.06
CA ALA A 157 5.06 -2.13 -7.62
C ALA A 157 5.59 -1.30 -8.80
N ILE A 158 5.37 0.02 -8.77
CA ILE A 158 5.95 0.96 -9.72
C ILE A 158 7.21 1.63 -9.11
N PRO A 159 8.15 2.15 -9.91
CA PRO A 159 9.34 2.81 -9.35
C PRO A 159 8.93 4.02 -8.50
N LEU A 160 9.46 4.21 -7.29
CA LEU A 160 9.08 5.37 -6.48
C LEU A 160 9.36 6.70 -7.19
N LEU A 161 10.48 6.77 -7.92
CA LEU A 161 10.91 7.97 -8.63
C LEU A 161 9.93 8.42 -9.72
N TRP A 162 8.96 7.59 -10.09
CA TRP A 162 7.82 7.94 -10.93
C TRP A 162 7.10 9.20 -10.40
N LEU A 163 7.02 9.35 -9.07
CA LEU A 163 6.41 10.52 -8.42
C LEU A 163 7.27 11.78 -8.50
N ALA A 164 8.57 11.65 -8.74
CA ALA A 164 9.46 12.81 -8.90
C ALA A 164 9.16 13.56 -10.22
N PHE A 165 8.64 12.87 -11.23
CA PHE A 165 8.40 13.41 -12.58
C PHE A 165 6.92 13.64 -12.88
N LEU A 166 6.02 13.30 -11.97
CA LEU A 166 4.58 13.46 -12.21
C LEU A 166 4.19 14.93 -12.45
N GLU A 167 4.81 15.88 -11.74
CA GLU A 167 4.58 17.31 -11.98
C GLU A 167 5.05 17.75 -13.37
N ASP A 168 6.19 17.25 -13.86
CA ASP A 168 6.67 17.56 -15.21
C ASP A 168 5.66 17.09 -16.28
N TYR A 169 5.02 15.93 -16.05
CA TYR A 169 3.97 15.42 -16.92
C TYR A 169 2.69 16.25 -16.85
N ILE A 170 2.27 16.65 -15.65
CA ILE A 170 1.06 17.48 -15.47
C ILE A 170 1.22 18.84 -16.16
N ASP A 171 2.41 19.43 -16.09
CA ASP A 171 2.71 20.70 -16.75
C ASP A 171 2.82 20.55 -18.27
N ASP A 172 3.35 19.43 -18.74
CA ASP A 172 3.51 19.12 -20.16
C ASP A 172 3.50 17.60 -20.40
N ASN A 173 2.40 17.06 -20.94
CA ASN A 173 2.29 15.62 -21.23
C ASN A 173 3.43 15.11 -22.15
N ASP A 174 4.02 15.98 -22.98
CA ASP A 174 5.12 15.66 -23.88
C ASP A 174 6.51 15.98 -23.29
N PHE A 175 6.62 16.30 -21.99
CA PHE A 175 7.87 16.75 -21.36
C PHE A 175 9.04 15.80 -21.68
N ALA A 176 8.79 14.49 -21.59
CA ALA A 176 9.81 13.48 -21.80
C ALA A 176 10.22 13.39 -23.27
N ILE A 177 9.38 13.77 -24.24
CA ILE A 177 9.76 13.88 -25.65
C ILE A 177 10.61 15.12 -25.89
N LYS A 178 10.24 16.26 -25.30
CA LYS A 178 10.90 17.56 -25.51
C LYS A 178 12.24 17.68 -24.80
N MET A 179 12.44 16.94 -23.71
CA MET A 179 13.66 17.07 -22.93
C MET A 179 14.92 16.51 -23.63
N PRO A 180 16.11 17.09 -23.37
CA PRO A 180 17.36 16.60 -23.94
C PRO A 180 17.81 15.27 -23.32
N LEU A 181 18.66 14.55 -24.06
CA LEU A 181 19.35 13.37 -23.55
C LEU A 181 20.44 13.81 -22.56
N ARG A 182 20.17 13.65 -21.27
CA ARG A 182 21.11 14.02 -20.20
C ARG A 182 21.14 12.92 -19.15
N PRO A 183 22.30 12.28 -18.91
CA PRO A 183 22.43 11.30 -17.86
C PRO A 183 22.03 11.85 -16.49
N PHE A 184 21.40 11.03 -15.66
CA PHE A 184 21.15 11.40 -14.27
C PHE A 184 22.48 11.55 -13.52
N ASN A 185 22.54 12.55 -12.64
CA ASN A 185 23.61 12.72 -11.67
C ASN A 185 23.19 12.04 -10.35
N GLU A 186 24.10 11.33 -9.70
CA GLU A 186 23.82 10.57 -8.46
C GLU A 186 23.24 11.46 -7.35
N ASN A 187 23.79 12.67 -7.17
CA ASN A 187 23.30 13.61 -6.16
C ASN A 187 21.89 14.13 -6.48
N ASP A 188 21.58 14.33 -7.77
CA ASP A 188 20.25 14.78 -8.21
C ASP A 188 19.21 13.66 -7.98
N MET A 189 19.63 12.40 -8.12
CA MET A 189 18.76 11.24 -7.90
C MET A 189 18.37 11.05 -6.44
N ALA A 190 19.31 11.19 -5.50
CA ALA A 190 19.01 11.11 -4.08
C ALA A 190 17.95 12.15 -3.67
N ALA A 191 18.10 13.39 -4.14
CA ALA A 191 17.11 14.44 -3.91
C ALA A 191 15.74 14.12 -4.52
N CYS A 192 15.71 13.55 -5.73
CA CYS A 192 14.47 13.11 -6.35
C CYS A 192 13.77 11.98 -5.57
N TYR A 193 14.52 11.07 -4.94
CA TYR A 193 13.94 10.02 -4.09
C TYR A 193 13.30 10.59 -2.83
N ASP A 194 13.99 11.50 -2.15
CA ASP A 194 13.45 12.16 -0.96
C ASP A 194 12.18 12.94 -1.31
N LEU A 195 12.19 13.65 -2.44
CA LEU A 195 11.02 14.35 -2.97
C LEU A 195 9.87 13.37 -3.29
N ALA A 196 10.15 12.28 -3.99
CA ALA A 196 9.15 11.27 -4.35
C ALA A 196 8.53 10.61 -3.11
N ARG A 197 9.33 10.33 -2.07
CA ARG A 197 8.85 9.79 -0.79
C ARG A 197 7.95 10.77 -0.06
N GLN A 198 8.31 12.06 -0.06
CA GLN A 198 7.46 13.11 0.50
C GLN A 198 6.13 13.22 -0.27
N ARG A 199 6.20 13.24 -1.61
CA ARG A 199 5.02 13.27 -2.48
C ARG A 199 4.10 12.08 -2.28
N ALA A 200 4.64 10.86 -2.16
CA ALA A 200 3.85 9.67 -1.86
C ALA A 200 3.02 9.86 -0.57
N LYS A 201 3.66 10.42 0.48
CA LYS A 201 3.00 10.66 1.76
C LYS A 201 1.98 11.80 1.70
N ILE A 202 2.30 12.89 1.01
CA ILE A 202 1.43 14.08 0.93
C ILE A 202 0.23 13.81 0.03
N TRP A 203 0.45 13.26 -1.16
CA TRP A 203 -0.60 13.03 -2.14
C TRP A 203 -1.49 11.86 -1.73
N CYS A 204 -0.89 10.71 -1.38
CA CYS A 204 -1.65 9.47 -1.21
C CYS A 204 -1.83 9.05 0.27
N GLY A 205 -1.29 9.80 1.22
CA GLY A 205 -1.50 9.57 2.65
C GLY A 205 -0.93 8.24 3.14
N ASP A 206 -1.81 7.36 3.65
CA ASP A 206 -1.47 6.01 4.13
C ASP A 206 -2.05 4.92 3.20
N LEU A 207 -2.47 5.27 1.98
CA LEU A 207 -2.97 4.32 0.98
C LEU A 207 -1.85 3.64 0.18
N VAL A 208 -0.65 4.23 0.17
CA VAL A 208 0.54 3.73 -0.54
C VAL A 208 1.72 3.55 0.42
N SER A 209 2.65 2.67 0.06
CA SER A 209 3.93 2.52 0.76
C SER A 209 5.10 2.67 -0.21
N ALA A 210 6.18 3.26 0.31
CA ALA A 210 7.40 3.56 -0.41
C ALA A 210 8.56 2.78 0.26
N ASP A 211 8.63 1.50 -0.07
CA ASP A 211 9.49 0.52 0.60
C ASP A 211 10.63 0.07 -0.32
N SER A 212 11.74 -0.34 0.29
CA SER A 212 12.81 -1.02 -0.45
C SER A 212 12.25 -2.35 -0.96
N ALA A 213 12.08 -2.47 -2.26
CA ALA A 213 11.62 -3.69 -2.89
C ALA A 213 12.78 -4.68 -3.02
N ASN A 214 12.49 -5.98 -2.86
CA ASN A 214 13.42 -7.01 -3.27
C ASN A 214 13.54 -6.98 -4.80
N ASN A 215 14.68 -7.43 -5.33
CA ASN A 215 14.91 -7.45 -6.78
C ASN A 215 13.81 -8.18 -7.56
N GLU A 216 13.19 -9.21 -6.97
CA GLU A 216 12.14 -10.01 -7.60
C GLU A 216 10.79 -9.28 -7.72
N ASP A 217 10.56 -8.26 -6.89
CA ASP A 217 9.30 -7.50 -6.84
C ASP A 217 9.34 -6.24 -7.72
N LEU A 218 10.53 -5.87 -8.19
CA LEU A 218 10.74 -4.70 -9.04
C LEU A 218 10.54 -5.06 -10.51
N PRO A 219 9.93 -4.17 -11.31
CA PRO A 219 9.97 -4.28 -12.76
C PRO A 219 11.41 -4.43 -13.24
N LEU A 220 11.65 -5.34 -14.20
CA LEU A 220 13.00 -5.71 -14.67
C LEU A 220 13.83 -4.47 -15.10
N PHE A 221 13.18 -3.42 -15.61
CA PHE A 221 13.85 -2.18 -15.98
C PHE A 221 14.47 -1.44 -14.77
N CYS A 222 13.87 -1.53 -13.56
CA CYS A 222 14.46 -1.02 -12.32
C CYS A 222 15.73 -1.78 -11.96
N MET A 223 15.76 -3.10 -12.19
CA MET A 223 16.93 -3.94 -11.90
C MET A 223 18.14 -3.62 -12.78
N THR A 224 17.92 -3.06 -13.96
CA THR A 224 19.00 -2.72 -14.92
C THR A 224 19.64 -1.37 -14.71
N TRP A 225 19.05 -0.55 -13.82
CA TRP A 225 19.68 0.65 -13.27
C TRP A 225 20.59 0.30 -12.09
N ARG A 226 21.51 -0.63 -12.36
CA ARG A 226 22.30 -1.36 -11.37
C ARG A 226 23.52 -0.58 -10.89
N ASP A 227 23.29 0.64 -10.41
CA ASP A 227 24.22 1.42 -9.59
C ASP A 227 23.51 1.93 -8.30
N GLY A 228 22.73 1.06 -7.66
CA GLY A 228 22.31 1.23 -6.26
C GLY A 228 21.18 2.23 -5.98
N LEU A 229 20.56 2.83 -6.99
CA LEU A 229 19.57 3.90 -6.79
C LEU A 229 18.12 3.48 -6.99
N ALA A 230 17.79 2.39 -7.68
CA ALA A 230 16.40 1.99 -8.02
C ALA A 230 15.79 0.91 -7.12
N THR A 231 16.13 0.88 -5.83
CA THR A 231 15.66 -0.18 -4.91
C THR A 231 14.34 0.15 -4.22
N THR A 232 13.80 1.36 -4.36
CA THR A 232 12.56 1.74 -3.68
C THR A 232 11.39 1.73 -4.66
N ALA A 233 10.39 0.92 -4.35
CA ALA A 233 9.17 0.82 -5.12
C ALA A 233 8.01 1.50 -4.38
N LEU A 234 7.07 2.01 -5.17
CA LEU A 234 5.78 2.44 -4.70
C LEU A 234 4.77 1.32 -4.93
N SER A 235 4.05 0.95 -3.88
CA SER A 235 2.99 -0.04 -3.94
C SER A 235 1.78 0.43 -3.13
N LEU A 236 0.64 -0.25 -3.28
CA LEU A 236 -0.47 -0.06 -2.37
C LEU A 236 -0.07 -0.54 -0.97
N ALA A 237 -0.41 0.24 0.07
CA ALA A 237 0.02 -0.04 1.44
C ALA A 237 -0.48 -1.40 1.97
N HIS A 238 -1.52 -1.96 1.35
CA HIS A 238 -2.03 -3.30 1.63
C HIS A 238 -2.87 -3.81 0.45
N ARG A 239 -2.95 -5.12 0.26
CA ARG A 239 -3.76 -5.75 -0.80
C ARG A 239 -5.23 -5.32 -0.80
N THR A 240 -5.82 -5.07 0.37
CA THR A 240 -7.23 -4.62 0.48
C THR A 240 -7.43 -3.19 -0.01
N CYS A 241 -6.36 -2.42 -0.20
CA CYS A 241 -6.46 -1.15 -0.91
C CYS A 241 -6.89 -1.36 -2.36
N HIS A 242 -6.53 -2.48 -3.00
CA HIS A 242 -6.93 -2.77 -4.38
C HIS A 242 -8.46 -2.86 -4.50
N ASP A 243 -9.08 -3.66 -3.61
CA ASP A 243 -10.55 -3.74 -3.50
C ASP A 243 -11.16 -2.35 -3.22
N PHE A 244 -10.50 -1.52 -2.41
CA PHE A 244 -10.96 -0.17 -2.11
C PHE A 244 -10.93 0.74 -3.34
N LEU A 245 -9.85 0.68 -4.15
CA LEU A 245 -9.73 1.50 -5.36
C LEU A 245 -10.85 1.23 -6.36
N ASP A 246 -11.32 -0.02 -6.46
CA ASP A 246 -12.49 -0.36 -7.29
C ASP A 246 -13.75 0.36 -6.82
N THR A 247 -13.92 0.59 -5.51
CA THR A 247 -15.08 1.31 -4.96
C THR A 247 -15.04 2.83 -5.16
N VAL A 248 -13.89 3.38 -5.57
CA VAL A 248 -13.69 4.83 -5.81
C VAL A 248 -13.18 5.12 -7.23
N TYR A 249 -13.24 4.14 -8.13
CA TYR A 249 -12.68 4.23 -9.47
C TYR A 249 -13.24 5.42 -10.26
N ASP A 250 -14.57 5.60 -10.27
CA ASP A 250 -15.21 6.71 -10.98
C ASP A 250 -14.76 8.07 -10.42
N GLN A 251 -14.64 8.17 -9.09
CA GLN A 251 -14.17 9.39 -8.42
C GLN A 251 -12.69 9.68 -8.74
N LEU A 252 -11.84 8.65 -8.86
CA LEU A 252 -10.47 8.80 -9.30
C LEU A 252 -10.40 9.27 -10.75
N ARG A 253 -11.24 8.72 -11.65
CA ARG A 253 -11.31 9.17 -13.04
C ARG A 253 -11.75 10.63 -13.14
N ASP A 254 -12.73 11.04 -12.35
CA ASP A 254 -13.16 12.43 -12.27
C ASP A 254 -12.02 13.36 -11.81
N TRP A 255 -11.21 12.93 -10.84
CA TRP A 255 -10.07 13.70 -10.34
C TRP A 255 -8.91 13.78 -11.32
N ALA A 256 -8.64 12.71 -12.07
CA ALA A 256 -7.54 12.67 -13.04
C ALA A 256 -7.86 13.47 -14.32
N GLY A 257 -9.14 13.59 -14.66
CA GLY A 257 -9.61 14.27 -15.87
C GLY A 257 -9.81 13.31 -17.05
N LEU A 258 -10.68 13.71 -17.98
CA LEU A 258 -11.13 12.86 -19.10
C LEU A 258 -10.03 12.49 -20.10
N GLU A 259 -8.98 13.29 -20.19
CA GLU A 259 -7.86 13.09 -21.12
C GLU A 259 -6.73 12.24 -20.51
N PHE A 260 -6.84 11.87 -19.23
CA PHE A 260 -5.81 11.10 -18.55
C PHE A 260 -5.83 9.62 -18.96
N ASP A 261 -4.69 9.15 -19.45
CA ASP A 261 -4.42 7.75 -19.79
C ASP A 261 -3.24 7.24 -18.94
N GLU A 262 -3.51 6.23 -18.11
CA GLU A 262 -2.50 5.62 -17.23
C GLU A 262 -1.31 5.06 -18.01
N GLY A 263 -1.56 4.41 -19.15
CA GLY A 263 -0.54 3.77 -19.96
C GLY A 263 0.36 4.77 -20.68
N LEU A 264 -0.19 5.90 -21.13
CA LEU A 264 0.61 7.00 -21.67
C LEU A 264 1.51 7.60 -20.61
N LEU A 265 1.00 7.88 -19.41
CA LEU A 265 1.81 8.40 -18.31
C LEU A 265 2.97 7.46 -17.98
N ASP A 266 2.72 6.16 -17.87
CA ASP A 266 3.75 5.14 -17.67
C ASP A 266 4.82 5.20 -18.77
N LEU A 267 4.41 5.28 -20.04
CA LEU A 267 5.33 5.36 -21.17
C LEU A 267 6.20 6.62 -21.15
N PHE A 268 5.60 7.79 -20.86
CA PHE A 268 6.34 9.04 -20.79
C PHE A 268 7.34 9.06 -19.63
N ILE A 269 6.97 8.49 -18.49
CA ILE A 269 7.91 8.36 -17.37
C ILE A 269 9.02 7.35 -17.71
N MET A 270 8.72 6.21 -18.33
CA MET A 270 9.74 5.28 -18.83
C MET A 270 10.67 5.95 -19.84
N LEU A 271 10.14 6.79 -20.74
CA LEU A 271 10.95 7.56 -21.68
C LEU A 271 11.87 8.56 -20.94
N ARG A 272 11.38 9.22 -19.89
CA ARG A 272 12.19 10.10 -19.03
C ARG A 272 13.37 9.35 -18.42
N PHE A 273 13.14 8.12 -17.93
CA PHE A 273 14.21 7.26 -17.42
C PHE A 273 15.21 6.89 -18.52
N LEU A 274 14.75 6.44 -19.68
CA LEU A 274 15.61 6.09 -20.81
C LEU A 274 16.51 7.26 -21.24
N LYS A 275 15.97 8.47 -21.27
CA LYS A 275 16.76 9.67 -21.62
C LYS A 275 17.82 10.01 -20.57
N GLY A 276 17.59 9.61 -19.32
CA GLY A 276 18.52 9.73 -18.20
C GLY A 276 19.54 8.60 -18.09
N ALA A 277 19.35 7.48 -18.78
CA ALA A 277 20.22 6.30 -18.70
C ALA A 277 21.66 6.57 -19.16
N VAL A 278 22.62 6.18 -18.31
CA VAL A 278 24.05 6.20 -18.63
C VAL A 278 24.34 5.15 -19.72
N ASP A 279 23.87 3.91 -19.54
CA ASP A 279 23.95 2.85 -20.55
C ASP A 279 22.56 2.52 -21.15
N LYS A 280 22.25 3.21 -22.23
CA LYS A 280 20.98 3.05 -22.96
C LYS A 280 20.85 1.68 -23.64
N ARG A 281 21.96 1.05 -24.02
CA ARG A 281 21.94 -0.19 -24.80
C ARG A 281 21.57 -1.37 -23.92
N THR A 282 22.12 -1.40 -22.71
CA THR A 282 21.75 -2.38 -21.68
C THR A 282 20.27 -2.23 -21.29
N TRP A 283 19.79 -1.00 -21.13
CA TRP A 283 18.38 -0.73 -20.83
C TRP A 283 17.43 -1.14 -21.97
N MET A 284 17.74 -0.79 -23.22
CA MET A 284 16.93 -1.18 -24.39
C MET A 284 16.86 -2.69 -24.60
N ASN A 285 17.98 -3.41 -24.45
CA ASN A 285 18.01 -4.87 -24.59
C ASN A 285 17.12 -5.56 -23.53
N THR A 286 17.04 -4.96 -22.34
CA THR A 286 16.22 -5.45 -21.23
C THR A 286 14.74 -5.24 -21.51
N MET A 287 14.34 -4.05 -21.97
CA MET A 287 12.95 -3.77 -22.37
C MET A 287 12.47 -4.66 -23.51
N ILE A 288 13.33 -4.95 -24.50
CA ILE A 288 12.98 -5.85 -25.61
C ILE A 288 12.72 -7.28 -25.13
N GLN A 289 13.37 -7.73 -24.06
CA GLN A 289 13.10 -9.05 -23.47
C GLN A 289 11.76 -9.12 -22.71
N MET A 290 11.10 -7.99 -22.48
CA MET A 290 9.82 -7.89 -21.76
C MET A 290 8.59 -7.82 -22.69
N LEU A 291 8.80 -7.59 -23.99
CA LEU A 291 7.76 -7.61 -25.03
C LEU A 291 7.61 -9.00 -25.65
#